data_AF-A0A7X4A1R5-F1
#
_entry.id   AF-A0A7X4A1R5-F1
#
_cell.length_a   1.000
_cell.length_b   1.000
_cell.length_c   1.000
_cell.angle_alpha   90.00
_cell.angle_beta   90.00
_cell.angle_gamma   90.00
#
_symmetry.space_group_name_H-M   'P 1'
#
loop_
_entity.id
_entity.type
_entity.pdbx_description
1 polymer ?
#
loop_
_entity_poly.entity_id
_entity_poly.type
_entity_poly.pdbx_seq_one_letter_code
_entity_poly.pdbx_strand_id
1 'polypeptide(L)'
;MAIRHLTQRLIDALKPGKSIHEIRDTELRGFGIRILPSGRKRFFVHAQTNGRCTWKAIGDAGTMPLADARNLARSHLAALLNGEPSPLADATAETPFEDAAEAAFRRHSRLWKPGTLAVNRSHLKNHILPRFRGLRLWHGEPLRLRPDNDGAPPQLGRLDDDGDCSRPGPGLPEMMRSLVRGPCLAAA
;
A
#
# COMPACT_ATOMS: atom_id res chain seq x y z
N MET A 1 -24.00 7.15 -6.84
CA MET A 1 -23.44 8.23 -5.99
C MET A 1 -24.26 9.49 -6.24
N ALA A 2 -24.63 10.23 -5.18
CA ALA A 2 -25.42 11.45 -5.33
C ALA A 2 -24.50 12.69 -5.36
N ILE A 3 -24.81 13.67 -6.21
CA ILE A 3 -24.12 14.96 -6.27
C ILE A 3 -25.09 16.02 -5.77
N ARG A 4 -24.69 16.81 -4.76
CA ARG A 4 -25.52 17.87 -4.17
C ARG A 4 -24.67 19.02 -3.65
N HIS A 5 -25.23 20.22 -3.57
CA HIS A 5 -24.59 21.31 -2.86
C HIS A 5 -24.62 21.04 -1.35
N LEU A 6 -23.45 20.81 -0.76
CA LEU A 6 -23.36 20.51 0.67
C LEU A 6 -23.49 21.82 1.46
N THR A 7 -24.34 21.81 2.48
CA THR A 7 -24.44 22.87 3.49
C THR A 7 -24.34 22.22 4.86
N GLN A 8 -23.92 22.95 5.88
CA GLN A 8 -23.81 22.40 7.24
C GLN A 8 -25.15 21.82 7.73
N ARG A 9 -26.24 22.56 7.52
CA ARG A 9 -27.60 22.10 7.84
C ARG A 9 -27.97 20.79 7.16
N LEU A 10 -27.62 20.66 5.88
CA LEU A 10 -27.88 19.43 5.13
C LEU A 10 -27.06 18.27 5.73
N ILE A 11 -25.79 18.50 6.04
CA ILE A 11 -24.91 17.50 6.62
C ILE A 11 -25.45 16.99 7.96
N ASP A 12 -25.91 17.90 8.81
CA ASP A 12 -26.47 17.55 10.12
C ASP A 12 -27.75 16.73 9.97
N ALA A 13 -28.62 17.09 9.02
CA ALA A 13 -29.86 16.39 8.71
C ALA A 13 -29.69 15.01 8.05
N LEU A 14 -28.49 14.67 7.52
CA LEU A 14 -28.25 13.37 6.89
C LEU A 14 -28.40 12.24 7.91
N LYS A 15 -29.29 11.29 7.62
CA LYS A 15 -29.50 10.09 8.43
C LYS A 15 -28.63 8.94 7.91
N PRO A 16 -28.11 8.08 8.81
CA PRO A 16 -27.45 6.85 8.38
C PRO A 16 -28.45 5.91 7.71
N GLY A 17 -28.01 5.29 6.61
CA GLY A 17 -28.74 4.19 5.96
C GLY A 17 -28.21 2.82 6.39
N LYS A 18 -28.77 1.75 5.81
CA LYS A 18 -28.32 0.36 6.06
C LYS A 18 -26.92 0.06 5.52
N SER A 19 -26.45 0.85 4.55
CA SER A 19 -25.16 0.71 3.87
C SER A 19 -24.38 2.02 3.90
N ILE A 20 -23.14 1.99 3.42
CA ILE A 20 -22.30 3.18 3.28
C ILE A 20 -22.86 4.05 2.15
N HIS A 21 -23.04 5.34 2.43
CA HIS A 21 -23.52 6.32 1.45
C HIS A 21 -22.50 7.43 1.24
N GLU A 22 -22.31 7.83 -0.01
CA GLU A 22 -21.39 8.91 -0.39
C GLU A 22 -22.14 9.98 -1.19
N ILE A 23 -21.97 11.22 -0.76
CA ILE A 23 -22.54 12.41 -1.40
C ILE A 23 -21.39 13.34 -1.75
N ARG A 24 -21.28 13.69 -3.03
CA ARG A 24 -20.26 14.62 -3.53
C ARG A 24 -20.77 16.04 -3.50
N ASP A 25 -19.87 16.97 -3.23
CA ASP A 25 -20.17 18.39 -3.26
C ASP A 25 -20.23 18.91 -4.71
N THR A 26 -21.12 19.87 -4.96
CA THR A 26 -21.17 20.57 -6.26
C THR A 26 -20.17 21.70 -6.34
N GLU A 27 -19.81 22.31 -5.21
CA GLU A 27 -18.91 23.47 -5.16
C GLU A 27 -17.45 23.06 -5.40
N LEU A 28 -17.01 21.96 -4.77
CA LEU A 28 -15.64 21.45 -4.88
C LEU A 28 -15.61 20.05 -5.49
N ARG A 29 -15.22 19.96 -6.76
CA ARG A 29 -15.05 18.67 -7.44
C ARG A 29 -13.98 17.84 -6.72
N GLY A 30 -14.30 16.56 -6.51
CA GLY A 30 -13.44 15.64 -5.79
C GLY A 30 -13.71 15.60 -4.28
N PHE A 31 -14.40 16.58 -3.70
CA PHE A 31 -14.78 16.59 -2.29
C PHE A 31 -16.17 15.98 -2.06
N GLY A 32 -16.37 15.40 -0.87
CA GLY A 32 -17.66 14.85 -0.47
C GLY A 32 -17.71 14.39 0.97
N ILE A 33 -18.87 13.87 1.35
CA ILE A 33 -19.13 13.27 2.66
C ILE A 33 -19.52 11.81 2.52
N ARG A 34 -18.90 10.97 3.34
CA ARG A 34 -19.17 9.54 3.48
C ARG A 34 -19.88 9.30 4.81
N ILE A 35 -21.03 8.66 4.73
CA ILE A 35 -21.90 8.33 5.87
C ILE A 35 -21.80 6.82 6.06
N LEU A 36 -21.33 6.42 7.24
CA LEU A 36 -21.25 5.02 7.62
C LEU A 36 -22.61 4.56 8.21
N PRO A 37 -22.94 3.26 8.14
CA PRO A 37 -24.13 2.72 8.79
C PRO A 37 -24.11 2.92 10.32
N SER A 38 -22.92 3.12 10.91
CA SER A 38 -22.76 3.48 12.32
C SER A 38 -23.19 4.91 12.68
N GLY A 39 -23.61 5.73 11.71
CA GLY A 39 -23.95 7.14 11.93
C GLY A 39 -22.76 8.08 11.84
N ARG A 40 -21.52 7.57 11.76
CA ARG A 40 -20.33 8.41 11.57
C ARG A 40 -20.31 9.03 10.18
N LYS A 41 -20.04 10.33 10.14
CA LYS A 41 -19.96 11.14 8.93
C LYS A 41 -18.53 11.64 8.77
N ARG A 42 -17.93 11.41 7.62
CA ARG A 42 -16.54 11.78 7.32
C ARG A 42 -16.43 12.51 6.00
N PHE A 43 -15.70 13.61 6.00
CA PHE A 43 -15.31 14.28 4.79
C PHE A 43 -14.18 13.53 4.09
N PHE A 44 -14.25 13.45 2.77
CA PHE A 44 -13.23 12.82 1.95
C PHE A 44 -12.92 13.65 0.71
N VAL A 45 -11.72 13.45 0.19
CA VAL A 45 -11.30 13.88 -1.13
C VAL A 45 -11.01 12.64 -1.95
N HIS A 46 -11.54 12.61 -3.15
CA HIS A 46 -11.25 11.60 -4.15
C HIS A 46 -11.02 12.27 -5.50
N ALA A 47 -9.78 12.21 -5.96
CA ALA A 47 -9.33 12.83 -7.20
C ALA A 47 -8.44 11.87 -7.98
N GLN A 48 -8.40 12.07 -9.29
CA GLN A 48 -7.51 11.34 -10.18
C GLN A 48 -6.54 12.32 -10.81
N THR A 49 -5.25 12.10 -10.61
CA THR A 49 -4.18 12.94 -11.16
C THR A 49 -3.10 12.05 -11.74
N ASN A 50 -2.62 12.33 -12.96
CA ASN A 50 -1.59 11.55 -13.65
C ASN A 50 -1.86 10.03 -13.68
N GLY A 51 -3.12 9.65 -13.89
CA GLY A 51 -3.54 8.24 -13.91
C GLY A 51 -3.67 7.58 -12.52
N ARG A 52 -3.33 8.28 -11.42
CA ARG A 52 -3.44 7.78 -10.06
C ARG A 52 -4.73 8.26 -9.38
N CYS A 53 -5.56 7.31 -8.95
CA CYS A 53 -6.73 7.60 -8.13
C CYS A 53 -6.32 7.71 -6.66
N THR A 54 -6.50 8.88 -6.07
CA THR A 54 -6.21 9.14 -4.66
C THR A 54 -7.52 9.32 -3.91
N TRP A 55 -7.75 8.48 -2.89
CA TRP A 55 -8.83 8.65 -1.92
C TRP A 55 -8.23 8.97 -0.55
N LYS A 56 -8.68 10.06 0.09
CA LYS A 56 -8.18 10.50 1.39
C LYS A 56 -9.32 11.01 2.26
N ALA A 57 -9.35 10.57 3.52
CA ALA A 57 -10.22 11.15 4.53
C ALA A 57 -9.64 12.49 5.02
N ILE A 58 -10.48 13.52 5.13
CA ILE A 58 -10.10 14.85 5.59
C ILE A 58 -10.36 14.99 7.09
N GLY A 59 -11.55 14.57 7.54
CA GLY A 59 -11.94 14.70 8.94
C GLY A 59 -13.36 14.22 9.21
N ASP A 60 -13.70 14.06 10.49
CA ASP A 60 -15.05 13.72 10.93
C ASP A 60 -15.94 14.99 10.92
N ALA A 61 -17.13 14.89 10.34
CA ALA A 61 -18.05 16.02 10.19
C ALA A 61 -18.71 16.48 11.50
N GLY A 62 -18.55 15.69 12.58
CA GLY A 62 -19.00 16.08 13.93
C GLY A 62 -18.00 16.98 14.67
N THR A 63 -16.73 17.00 14.24
CA THR A 63 -15.65 17.78 14.89
C THR A 63 -15.17 18.92 14.01
N MET A 64 -15.28 18.76 12.69
CA MET A 64 -14.81 19.74 11.72
C MET A 64 -16.00 20.38 10.99
N PRO A 65 -16.11 21.72 10.92
CA PRO A 65 -17.15 22.38 10.15
C PRO A 65 -16.90 22.25 8.65
N LEU A 66 -17.96 22.34 7.85
CA LEU A 66 -17.88 22.19 6.39
C LEU A 66 -16.91 23.18 5.72
N ALA A 67 -16.86 24.43 6.20
CA ALA A 67 -15.99 25.46 5.62
C ALA A 67 -14.51 25.08 5.74
N ASP A 68 -14.10 24.61 6.93
CA ASP A 68 -12.71 24.18 7.18
C ASP A 68 -12.38 22.91 6.38
N ALA A 69 -13.33 21.97 6.31
CA ALA A 69 -13.18 20.77 5.50
C ALA A 69 -12.98 21.11 4.01
N ARG A 70 -13.69 22.12 3.48
CA ARG A 70 -13.48 22.61 2.11
C ARG A 70 -12.10 23.26 1.93
N ASN A 71 -11.64 24.06 2.89
CA ASN A 71 -10.31 24.69 2.82
C ASN A 71 -9.19 23.65 2.82
N LEU A 72 -9.27 22.64 3.68
CA LEU A 72 -8.34 21.51 3.69
C LEU A 72 -8.41 20.68 2.41
N ALA A 73 -9.63 20.45 1.90
CA ALA A 73 -9.82 19.74 0.65
C ALA A 73 -9.22 20.48 -0.55
N ARG A 74 -9.38 21.81 -0.64
CA ARG A 74 -8.73 22.65 -1.67
C ARG A 74 -7.22 22.54 -1.59
N SER A 75 -6.65 22.63 -0.38
CA SER A 75 -5.22 22.50 -0.15
C SER A 75 -4.70 21.14 -0.59
N HIS A 76 -5.42 20.05 -0.28
CA HIS A 76 -5.05 18.72 -0.73
C HIS A 76 -5.17 18.52 -2.23
N LEU A 77 -6.22 19.05 -2.85
CA LEU A 77 -6.39 18.98 -4.31
C LEU A 77 -5.31 19.79 -5.04
N ALA A 78 -4.94 20.96 -4.52
CA ALA A 78 -3.84 21.77 -5.05
C ALA A 78 -2.49 21.03 -4.94
N ALA A 79 -2.20 20.40 -3.79
CA ALA A 79 -1.00 19.59 -3.63
C ALA A 79 -0.95 18.43 -4.63
N LEU A 80 -2.08 17.74 -4.84
CA LEU A 80 -2.17 16.67 -5.83
C LEU A 80 -1.92 17.16 -7.27
N LEU A 81 -2.41 18.34 -7.63
CA LEU A 81 -2.20 18.96 -8.95
C LEU A 81 -0.75 19.41 -9.16
N ASN A 82 -0.13 19.98 -8.12
CA ASN A 82 1.26 20.44 -8.15
C ASN A 82 2.28 19.27 -8.11
N GLY A 83 1.79 18.02 -7.98
CA GLY A 83 2.65 16.86 -7.84
C GLY A 83 3.37 16.80 -6.49
N GLU A 84 2.95 17.61 -5.52
CA GLU A 84 3.50 17.52 -4.17
C GLU A 84 3.00 16.23 -3.52
N PRO A 85 3.91 15.36 -3.06
CA PRO A 85 3.50 14.21 -2.31
C PRO A 85 2.75 14.66 -1.05
N SER A 86 1.56 14.09 -0.81
CA SER A 86 0.94 14.10 0.52
C SER A 86 2.01 13.78 1.57
N PRO A 87 2.00 14.36 2.79
CA PRO A 87 3.02 14.10 3.84
C PRO A 87 3.09 12.65 4.36
N LEU A 88 2.40 11.72 3.68
CA LEU A 88 2.50 10.27 3.83
C LEU A 88 3.18 9.60 2.62
N ALA A 89 3.74 10.40 1.72
CA ALA A 89 4.35 10.01 0.47
C ALA A 89 5.74 10.64 0.35
N ASP A 90 6.63 10.35 1.31
CA ASP A 90 8.07 10.30 1.01
C ASP A 90 8.35 9.09 0.07
N ALA A 91 7.65 9.05 -1.07
CA ALA A 91 7.61 7.95 -2.02
C ALA A 91 8.38 8.27 -3.31
N THR A 92 8.97 9.48 -3.39
CA THR A 92 9.94 9.87 -4.42
C THR A 92 11.38 9.78 -3.95
N ALA A 93 11.62 9.50 -2.66
CA ALA A 93 12.94 9.18 -2.17
C ALA A 93 13.31 7.76 -2.63
N GLU A 94 14.13 7.67 -3.67
CA GLU A 94 14.87 6.44 -3.94
C GLU A 94 15.68 6.09 -2.71
N THR A 95 15.24 5.06 -1.98
CA THR A 95 15.92 4.62 -0.77
C THR A 95 16.92 3.54 -1.19
N PRO A 96 18.22 3.68 -0.86
CA PRO A 96 19.18 2.59 -1.05
C PRO A 96 18.63 1.31 -0.42
N PHE A 97 18.77 0.18 -1.12
CA PHE A 97 18.30 -1.11 -0.63
C PHE A 97 18.86 -1.42 0.77
N GLU A 98 20.09 -0.98 1.03
CA GLU A 98 20.77 -1.11 2.31
C GLU A 98 19.99 -0.46 3.46
N ASP A 99 19.50 0.76 3.25
CA ASP A 99 18.77 1.52 4.26
C ASP A 99 17.39 0.91 4.52
N ALA A 100 16.71 0.48 3.45
CA ALA A 100 15.42 -0.20 3.55
C ALA A 100 15.55 -1.58 4.23
N ALA A 101 16.59 -2.34 3.90
CA ALA A 101 16.86 -3.64 4.51
C ALA A 101 17.17 -3.51 6.00
N GLU A 102 17.96 -2.50 6.39
CA GLU A 102 18.27 -2.23 7.81
C GLU A 102 17.02 -1.77 8.57
N ALA A 103 16.20 -0.90 7.97
CA ALA A 103 14.93 -0.46 8.56
C ALA A 103 13.96 -1.62 8.77
N ALA A 104 13.85 -2.51 7.77
CA ALA A 104 13.06 -3.73 7.87
C ALA A 104 13.63 -4.66 8.96
N PHE A 105 14.94 -4.87 8.99
CA PHE A 105 15.59 -5.70 10.01
C PHE A 105 15.30 -5.20 11.42
N ARG A 106 15.44 -3.88 11.67
CA ARG A 106 15.16 -3.25 12.97
C ARG A 106 13.70 -3.41 13.42
N ARG A 107 12.75 -3.47 12.47
CA ARG A 107 11.33 -3.68 12.79
C ARG A 107 11.07 -5.11 13.26
N HIS A 108 11.64 -6.08 12.56
CA HIS A 108 11.39 -7.51 12.81
C HIS A 108 12.26 -8.08 13.93
N SER A 109 13.47 -7.55 14.14
CA SER A 109 14.42 -8.06 15.14
C SER A 109 14.00 -7.85 16.59
N ARG A 110 13.05 -6.94 16.85
CA ARG A 110 12.53 -6.63 18.20
C ARG A 110 11.93 -7.84 18.92
N LEU A 111 11.46 -8.83 18.17
CA LEU A 111 10.78 -10.01 18.70
C LEU A 111 11.68 -11.25 18.73
N TRP A 112 12.96 -11.13 18.33
CA TRP A 112 13.85 -12.27 18.19
C TRP A 112 14.70 -12.51 19.42
N LYS A 113 14.95 -13.79 19.73
CA LYS A 113 15.92 -14.20 20.74
C LYS A 113 17.34 -13.78 20.32
N PRO A 114 18.27 -13.54 21.27
CA PRO A 114 19.62 -13.05 20.96
C PRO A 114 20.39 -13.89 19.92
N GLY A 115 20.28 -15.23 19.99
CA GLY A 115 20.93 -16.12 19.02
C GLY A 115 20.36 -15.99 17.60
N THR A 116 19.03 -15.91 17.46
CA THR A 116 18.36 -15.70 16.17
C THR A 116 18.70 -14.33 15.58
N LEU A 117 18.79 -13.31 16.43
CA LEU A 117 19.22 -11.97 16.01
C LEU A 117 20.64 -12.00 15.45
N ALA A 118 21.58 -12.65 16.13
CA ALA A 118 22.97 -12.76 15.69
C ALA A 118 23.10 -13.48 14.34
N VAL A 119 22.41 -14.62 14.18
CA VAL A 119 22.41 -15.39 12.93
C VAL A 119 21.79 -14.58 11.78
N ASN A 120 20.62 -13.99 12.00
CA ASN A 120 19.95 -13.21 10.96
C ASN A 120 20.74 -11.94 10.60
N ARG A 121 21.44 -11.33 11.56
CA ARG A 121 22.35 -10.20 11.31
C ARG A 121 23.52 -10.63 10.42
N SER A 122 24.08 -11.82 10.68
CA SER A 122 25.13 -12.41 9.85
C SER A 122 24.63 -12.64 8.41
N HIS A 123 23.45 -13.23 8.24
CA HIS A 123 22.87 -13.45 6.91
C HIS A 123 22.58 -12.15 6.17
N LEU A 124 22.03 -11.14 6.85
CA LEU A 124 21.81 -9.81 6.27
C LEU A 124 23.12 -9.23 5.74
N LYS A 125 24.17 -9.23 6.57
CA LYS A 125 25.47 -8.62 6.23
C LYS A 125 26.23 -9.39 5.14
N ASN A 126 26.22 -10.72 5.19
CA ASN A 126 27.13 -11.54 4.38
C ASN A 126 26.50 -12.03 3.08
N HIS A 127 25.17 -12.15 3.00
CA HIS A 127 24.49 -12.72 1.82
C HIS A 127 23.53 -11.75 1.16
N ILE A 128 22.76 -11.01 1.95
CA ILE A 128 21.69 -10.15 1.41
C ILE A 128 22.27 -8.82 0.92
N LEU A 129 22.92 -8.04 1.80
CA LEU A 129 23.45 -6.73 1.43
C LEU A 129 24.43 -6.75 0.26
N PRO A 130 25.39 -7.70 0.15
CA PRO A 130 26.33 -7.71 -0.97
C PRO A 130 25.65 -7.98 -2.32
N ARG A 131 24.57 -8.77 -2.34
CA ARG A 131 23.89 -9.17 -3.58
C ARG A 131 22.99 -8.07 -4.16
N PHE A 132 22.52 -7.17 -3.31
CA PHE A 132 21.62 -6.07 -3.67
C PHE A 132 22.26 -4.70 -3.48
N ARG A 133 23.59 -4.66 -3.31
CA ARG A 133 24.35 -3.42 -3.14
C ARG A 133 24.11 -2.47 -4.32
N GLY A 134 23.82 -1.21 -4.02
CA GLY A 134 23.59 -0.18 -5.02
C GLY A 134 22.23 -0.27 -5.73
N LEU A 135 21.39 -1.27 -5.40
CA LEU A 135 20.00 -1.28 -5.83
C LEU A 135 19.25 -0.17 -5.10
N ARG A 136 18.45 0.60 -5.82
CA ARG A 136 17.57 1.61 -5.24
C ARG A 136 16.15 1.09 -5.25
N LEU A 137 15.51 1.13 -4.09
CA LEU A 137 14.12 0.77 -3.96
C LEU A 137 13.25 1.98 -4.28
N TRP A 138 12.41 1.80 -5.29
CA TRP A 138 11.38 2.76 -5.63
C TRP A 138 10.20 2.55 -4.68
N HIS A 139 9.81 3.62 -3.97
CA HIS A 139 8.66 3.61 -3.05
C HIS A 139 7.33 4.00 -3.72
N GLY A 140 7.20 3.83 -5.04
CA GLY A 140 5.91 4.00 -5.69
C GLY A 140 5.10 2.69 -5.77
N GLU A 141 3.94 2.76 -6.45
CA GLU A 141 2.93 1.69 -6.52
C GLU A 141 3.55 0.28 -6.65
N PRO A 142 3.02 -0.73 -5.93
CA PRO A 142 3.46 -2.10 -6.14
C PRO A 142 3.34 -2.43 -7.62
N LEU A 143 4.37 -3.08 -8.20
CA LEU A 143 4.31 -3.70 -9.51
C LEU A 143 2.93 -4.33 -9.67
N ARG A 144 2.05 -3.72 -10.47
CA ARG A 144 0.94 -4.46 -11.04
C ARG A 144 1.63 -5.53 -11.86
N LEU A 145 1.67 -6.76 -11.34
CA LEU A 145 1.72 -7.92 -12.19
C LEU A 145 0.55 -7.71 -13.14
N ARG A 146 0.86 -7.24 -14.35
CA ARG A 146 -0.10 -7.11 -15.43
C ARG A 146 -0.68 -8.52 -15.56
N PRO A 147 -2.01 -8.72 -15.48
CA PRO A 147 -2.57 -10.04 -15.73
C PRO A 147 -2.08 -10.45 -17.11
N ASP A 148 -1.37 -11.58 -17.15
CA ASP A 148 -0.71 -12.12 -18.32
C ASP A 148 -1.69 -12.12 -19.47
N ASN A 149 -1.33 -11.45 -20.58
CA ASN A 149 -1.98 -11.72 -21.84
C ASN A 149 -0.93 -11.73 -22.95
N ASP A 150 -0.61 -12.96 -23.32
CA ASP A 150 -0.10 -13.47 -24.59
C ASP A 150 1.31 -13.06 -25.05
N GLY A 151 2.23 -13.99 -24.85
CA GLY A 151 3.51 -14.04 -25.59
C GLY A 151 4.50 -14.99 -24.94
N ALA A 152 4.29 -16.30 -25.11
CA ALA A 152 5.19 -17.45 -24.89
C ALA A 152 6.26 -17.35 -23.78
N PRO A 153 6.34 -18.31 -22.83
CA PRO A 153 7.47 -18.35 -21.91
C PRO A 153 8.79 -18.42 -22.70
N PRO A 154 9.84 -17.67 -22.31
CA PRO A 154 11.15 -17.88 -22.89
C PRO A 154 11.54 -19.32 -22.62
N GLN A 155 11.74 -20.07 -23.71
CA GLN A 155 12.21 -21.46 -23.67
C GLN A 155 13.53 -21.45 -22.90
N LEU A 156 13.52 -21.92 -21.66
CA LEU A 156 14.74 -22.19 -20.91
C LEU A 156 15.47 -23.26 -21.70
N GLY A 157 16.58 -22.87 -22.33
CA GLY A 157 17.41 -23.77 -23.11
C GLY A 157 17.64 -25.08 -22.36
N ARG A 158 17.39 -26.17 -23.06
CA ARG A 158 17.74 -27.54 -22.66
C ARG A 158 19.17 -27.53 -22.13
N LEU A 159 19.34 -27.70 -20.82
CA LEU A 159 20.62 -28.10 -20.27
C LEU A 159 20.84 -29.52 -20.78
N ASP A 160 21.81 -29.67 -21.66
CA ASP A 160 22.19 -30.97 -22.21
C ASP A 160 22.46 -31.96 -21.07
N ASP A 161 21.83 -33.12 -21.20
CA ASP A 161 21.98 -34.28 -20.34
C ASP A 161 23.41 -34.83 -20.47
N ASP A 162 24.30 -34.39 -19.59
CA ASP A 162 25.55 -35.10 -19.31
C ASP A 162 25.81 -35.17 -17.81
N GLY A 163 25.44 -36.34 -17.23
CA GLY A 163 26.34 -37.07 -16.34
C GLY A 163 26.32 -36.77 -14.84
N ASP A 164 25.73 -37.71 -14.09
CA ASP A 164 25.99 -38.08 -12.69
C ASP A 164 25.11 -37.44 -11.59
N CYS A 165 24.04 -38.17 -11.22
CA CYS A 165 23.12 -37.86 -10.12
C CYS A 165 23.60 -38.35 -8.74
N SER A 166 24.87 -38.72 -8.57
CA SER A 166 25.34 -39.37 -7.34
C SER A 166 25.74 -38.41 -6.19
N ARG A 167 25.46 -37.10 -6.27
CA ARG A 167 25.76 -36.13 -5.19
C ARG A 167 24.51 -35.41 -4.67
N PRO A 168 24.24 -35.40 -3.35
CA PRO A 168 23.20 -34.55 -2.78
C PRO A 168 23.66 -33.08 -2.76
N GLY A 169 22.96 -32.21 -3.50
CA GLY A 169 23.13 -30.76 -3.44
C GLY A 169 22.62 -30.16 -2.11
N PRO A 170 23.11 -28.99 -1.68
CA PRO A 170 22.77 -28.42 -0.38
C PRO A 170 21.29 -28.02 -0.33
N GLY A 171 20.53 -28.64 0.58
CA GLY A 171 19.13 -28.33 0.80
C GLY A 171 18.91 -26.87 1.21
N LEU A 172 17.85 -26.25 0.67
CA LEU A 172 17.38 -24.96 1.15
C LEU A 172 17.00 -25.06 2.64
N PRO A 173 17.37 -24.08 3.48
CA PRO A 173 16.90 -24.00 4.85
C PRO A 173 15.37 -23.96 4.92
N GLU A 174 14.84 -24.68 5.90
CA GLU A 174 13.42 -24.95 6.21
C GLU A 174 12.53 -23.68 6.33
N MET A 175 13.13 -22.49 6.37
CA MET A 175 12.45 -21.20 6.55
C MET A 175 11.66 -20.72 5.32
N MET A 176 11.82 -21.35 4.16
CA MET A 176 11.03 -21.04 2.94
C MET A 176 9.80 -21.94 2.74
N ARG A 177 9.50 -22.89 3.62
CA ARG A 177 8.28 -23.73 3.53
C ARG A 177 7.04 -23.15 4.21
N SER A 178 7.16 -22.06 4.96
CA SER A 178 6.05 -21.51 5.76
C SER A 178 5.20 -20.42 5.07
N LEU A 179 5.46 -20.08 3.80
CA LEU A 179 4.74 -18.99 3.12
C LEU A 179 3.62 -19.43 2.16
N VAL A 180 3.29 -20.73 2.10
CA VAL A 180 2.14 -21.23 1.34
C VAL A 180 1.42 -22.30 2.16
N ARG A 181 0.70 -21.89 3.21
CA ARG A 181 -0.44 -22.62 3.80
C ARG A 181 -1.12 -21.74 4.85
N GLY A 182 -2.00 -20.86 4.38
CA GLY A 182 -3.09 -20.32 5.19
C GLY A 182 -4.30 -21.28 5.12
N PRO A 183 -5.10 -21.41 6.19
CA PRO A 183 -6.19 -22.38 6.27
C PRO A 183 -7.38 -21.94 5.40
N CYS A 184 -7.80 -22.80 4.46
CA CYS A 184 -9.16 -22.78 3.94
C CYS A 184 -10.08 -23.30 5.05
N LEU A 185 -10.85 -22.42 5.67
CA LEU A 185 -12.07 -22.82 6.38
C LEU A 185 -13.05 -23.37 5.34
N ALA A 186 -13.37 -24.65 5.49
CA ALA A 186 -14.46 -25.31 4.81
C ALA A 186 -15.79 -24.67 5.23
N ALA A 187 -16.63 -24.37 4.24
CA ALA A 187 -18.06 -24.21 4.40
C ALA A 187 -18.72 -25.46 3.82
N ALA A 188 -19.34 -26.27 4.69
CA ALA A 188 -20.50 -27.11 4.44
C ALA A 188 -21.12 -27.43 5.81
#